data_AF-A0A6L3Y3X9-F1
#
_entry.id   AF-A0A6L3Y3X9-F1
#
_cell.length_a   1.000
_cell.length_b   1.000
_cell.length_c   1.000
_cell.angle_alpha   90.00
_cell.angle_beta   90.00
_cell.angle_gamma   90.00
#
_symmetry.space_group_name_H-M   'P 1'
#
loop_
_entity.id
_entity.type
_entity.pdbx_description
1 polymer ?
#
loop_
_entity_poly.entity_id
_entity_poly.type
_entity_poly.pdbx_seq_one_letter_code
_entity_poly.pdbx_strand_id
1 'polypeptide(L)'
;MAEEETIVDPHARPTKRNPLFRVARYAARVITLFAAGTIRGIIHSVWHLAYFLLCLFRPITYLFLPAGVITLLLAFAAFVKPETSPAMPSWAMLLMAIGFGVFSIVYAAFVDWIRPPGAVNPADQFGRRD
;
A
#
# COMPACT_ATOMS: atom_id res chain seq x y z
N MET A 1 77.03 26.69 -13.48
CA MET A 1 76.83 26.83 -12.02
C MET A 1 75.60 27.69 -11.82
N ALA A 2 74.46 27.06 -11.57
CA ALA A 2 73.32 27.65 -10.90
C ALA A 2 72.58 26.43 -10.31
N GLU A 3 72.61 26.38 -8.98
CA GLU A 3 72.33 25.22 -8.17
C GLU A 3 70.85 24.86 -8.15
N GLU A 4 70.67 23.55 -8.05
CA GLU A 4 69.47 22.77 -7.78
C GLU A 4 68.83 23.21 -6.45
N GLU A 5 67.58 23.68 -6.49
CA GLU A 5 66.73 23.72 -5.30
C GLU A 5 65.42 22.99 -5.61
N THR A 6 65.53 21.66 -5.66
CA THR A 6 64.37 20.78 -5.55
C THR A 6 63.80 20.95 -4.14
N ILE A 7 62.71 21.70 -4.03
CA ILE A 7 61.89 21.74 -2.82
C ILE A 7 61.27 20.34 -2.64
N VAL A 8 62.04 19.45 -2.03
CA VAL A 8 61.57 18.18 -1.52
C VAL A 8 60.73 18.51 -0.29
N ASP A 9 59.42 18.51 -0.45
CA ASP A 9 58.45 18.63 0.64
C ASP A 9 58.63 17.45 1.62
N PRO A 10 59.12 17.68 2.85
CA PRO A 10 59.29 16.64 3.87
C PRO A 10 57.96 16.21 4.51
N HIS A 11 56.84 16.82 4.10
CA HIS A 11 55.49 16.51 4.54
C HIS A 11 54.59 15.90 3.45
N ALA A 12 55.17 15.36 2.38
CA ALA A 12 54.54 14.33 1.57
C ALA A 12 54.43 13.01 2.38
N ARG A 13 53.71 13.09 3.51
CA ARG A 13 53.24 11.97 4.31
C ARG A 13 52.58 11.04 3.29
N PRO A 14 53.10 9.83 3.04
CA PRO A 14 52.39 8.87 2.22
C PRO A 14 51.13 8.62 3.01
N THR A 15 50.04 9.23 2.57
CA THR A 15 48.71 8.97 3.11
C THR A 15 48.51 7.49 2.80
N LYS A 16 48.86 6.64 3.76
CA LYS A 16 48.73 5.18 3.69
C LYS A 16 47.24 4.92 3.69
N ARG A 17 46.64 5.14 2.52
CA ARG A 17 45.21 5.09 2.28
C ARG A 17 44.87 3.63 2.29
N ASN A 18 44.55 3.14 3.50
CA ASN A 18 44.50 1.72 3.81
C ASN A 18 43.66 0.96 2.77
N PRO A 19 44.25 0.01 2.01
CA PRO A 19 43.50 -0.81 1.06
C PRO A 19 42.38 -1.59 1.76
N LEU A 20 42.62 -1.99 3.02
CA LEU A 20 41.63 -2.58 3.92
C LEU A 20 40.41 -1.68 4.15
N PHE A 21 40.57 -0.35 4.19
CA PHE A 21 39.45 0.58 4.35
C PHE A 21 38.60 0.68 3.07
N ARG A 22 39.21 0.51 1.88
CA ARG A 22 38.44 0.36 0.64
C ARG A 22 37.66 -0.94 0.64
N VAL A 23 38.31 -2.06 1.00
CA VAL A 23 37.65 -3.38 1.03
C VAL A 23 36.51 -3.39 2.06
N ALA A 24 36.73 -2.85 3.26
CA ALA A 24 35.69 -2.71 4.28
C ALA A 24 34.53 -1.82 3.82
N ARG A 25 34.82 -0.70 3.14
CA ARG A 25 33.78 0.18 2.56
C ARG A 25 32.99 -0.50 1.44
N TYR A 26 33.65 -1.30 0.61
CA TYR A 26 32.98 -2.11 -0.41
C TYR A 26 32.11 -3.20 0.21
N ALA A 27 32.62 -3.94 1.20
CA ALA A 27 31.85 -4.94 1.93
C ALA A 27 30.62 -4.33 2.61
N ALA A 28 30.79 -3.18 3.29
CA ALA A 28 29.70 -2.44 3.89
C ALA A 28 28.64 -2.04 2.84
N ARG A 29 29.06 -1.52 1.67
CA ARG A 29 28.13 -1.19 0.59
C ARG A 29 27.40 -2.39 0.02
N VAL A 30 28.06 -3.54 -0.14
CA VAL A 30 27.42 -4.78 -0.60
C VAL A 30 26.35 -5.22 0.41
N ILE A 31 26.65 -5.18 1.71
CA ILE A 31 25.68 -5.50 2.76
C ILE A 31 24.51 -4.51 2.74
N THR A 32 24.77 -3.20 2.59
CA THR A 32 23.71 -2.19 2.52
C THR A 32 22.83 -2.40 1.29
N LEU A 33 23.41 -2.72 0.13
CA LEU A 33 22.65 -3.00 -1.09
C LEU A 33 21.83 -4.29 -0.96
N PHE A 34 22.39 -5.32 -0.35
CA PHE A 34 21.68 -6.57 -0.09
C PHE A 34 20.51 -6.34 0.86
N ALA A 35 20.73 -5.62 1.97
CA ALA A 35 19.68 -5.25 2.91
C ALA A 35 18.58 -4.39 2.25
N ALA A 36 18.97 -3.40 1.44
CA ALA A 36 18.03 -2.56 0.70
C ALA A 36 17.21 -3.38 -0.31
N GLY A 37 17.84 -4.34 -1.00
CA GLY A 37 17.17 -5.27 -1.90
C GLY A 37 16.15 -6.14 -1.16
N THR A 38 16.53 -6.72 -0.02
CA THR A 38 15.63 -7.53 0.83
C THR A 38 14.46 -6.70 1.33
N ILE A 39 14.70 -5.49 1.85
CA ILE A 39 13.64 -4.59 2.32
C ILE A 39 12.67 -4.26 1.20
N ARG A 40 13.19 -3.93 0.01
CA ARG A 40 12.35 -3.62 -1.15
C ARG A 40 11.54 -4.83 -1.60
N GLY A 41 12.14 -6.02 -1.55
CA GLY A 41 11.44 -7.29 -1.80
C GLY A 41 10.33 -7.56 -0.79
N ILE A 42 10.59 -7.35 0.52
CA ILE A 42 9.58 -7.50 1.57
C ILE A 42 8.43 -6.52 1.36
N ILE A 43 8.73 -5.23 1.12
CA ILE A 43 7.70 -4.21 0.85
C ILE A 43 6.86 -4.61 -0.37
N HIS A 44 7.49 -5.10 -1.44
CA HIS A 44 6.80 -5.55 -2.63
C HIS A 44 5.91 -6.79 -2.35
N SER A 45 6.40 -7.74 -1.57
CA SER A 45 5.63 -8.92 -1.14
C SER A 45 4.45 -8.53 -0.26
N VAL A 46 4.64 -7.62 0.70
CA VAL A 46 3.57 -7.10 1.57
C VAL A 46 2.53 -6.35 0.73
N TRP A 47 2.96 -5.55 -0.25
CA TRP A 47 2.07 -4.87 -1.19
C TRP A 47 1.21 -5.86 -1.98
N HIS A 48 1.82 -6.90 -2.55
CA HIS A 48 1.09 -7.94 -3.28
C HIS A 48 0.16 -8.75 -2.38
N LEU A 49 0.59 -9.08 -1.17
CA LEU A 49 -0.22 -9.78 -0.18
C LEU A 49 -1.43 -8.93 0.22
N ALA A 50 -1.23 -7.64 0.49
CA ALA A 50 -2.31 -6.70 0.78
C ALA A 50 -3.30 -6.61 -0.38
N TYR A 51 -2.82 -6.48 -1.62
CA TYR A 51 -3.68 -6.50 -2.81
C TYR A 51 -4.46 -7.82 -2.96
N PHE A 52 -3.82 -8.97 -2.69
CA PHE A 52 -4.47 -10.28 -2.73
C PHE A 52 -5.55 -10.42 -1.64
N LEU A 53 -5.27 -10.04 -0.40
CA LEU A 53 -6.27 -10.03 0.68
C LEU A 53 -7.43 -9.11 0.35
N LEU A 54 -7.14 -7.93 -0.19
CA LEU A 54 -8.17 -7.01 -0.63
C LEU A 54 -9.02 -7.68 -1.72
N CYS A 55 -8.43 -8.26 -2.76
CA CYS A 55 -9.18 -8.99 -3.79
C CYS A 55 -10.04 -10.13 -3.22
N LEU A 56 -9.56 -10.84 -2.19
CA LEU A 56 -10.31 -11.89 -1.51
C LEU A 56 -11.48 -11.34 -0.69
N PHE A 57 -11.35 -10.12 -0.14
CA PHE A 57 -12.41 -9.42 0.55
C PHE A 57 -13.49 -8.86 -0.38
N ARG A 58 -13.20 -8.74 -1.68
CA ARG A 58 -14.12 -8.18 -2.68
C ARG A 58 -15.52 -8.82 -2.67
N PRO A 59 -15.70 -10.16 -2.63
CA PRO A 59 -17.02 -10.77 -2.44
C PRO A 59 -17.71 -10.34 -1.14
N ILE A 60 -16.97 -10.18 -0.04
CA ILE A 60 -17.53 -9.70 1.24
C ILE A 60 -18.03 -8.27 1.07
N THR A 61 -17.25 -7.39 0.43
CA THR A 61 -17.68 -6.00 0.19
C THR A 61 -18.83 -5.89 -0.80
N TYR A 62 -18.98 -6.83 -1.74
CA TYR A 62 -20.17 -6.91 -2.59
C TYR A 62 -21.44 -7.27 -1.81
N LEU A 63 -21.33 -8.01 -0.71
CA LEU A 63 -22.46 -8.32 0.18
C LEU A 63 -22.91 -7.12 1.02
N PHE A 64 -22.06 -6.11 1.20
CA PHE A 64 -22.42 -4.88 1.92
C PHE A 64 -23.49 -4.07 1.19
N LEU A 65 -23.53 -4.10 -0.15
CA LEU A 65 -24.53 -3.40 -0.95
C LEU A 65 -25.96 -3.95 -0.71
N PRO A 66 -26.26 -5.25 -0.90
CA PRO A 66 -27.59 -5.79 -0.60
C PRO A 66 -27.90 -5.70 0.90
N ALA A 67 -26.90 -5.89 1.78
CA ALA A 67 -27.11 -5.69 3.21
C ALA A 67 -27.56 -4.27 3.53
N GLY A 68 -26.91 -3.24 2.98
CA GLY A 68 -27.31 -1.84 3.13
C GLY A 68 -28.71 -1.56 2.59
N VAL A 69 -29.09 -2.12 1.45
CA VAL A 69 -30.45 -1.99 0.88
C VAL A 69 -31.49 -2.63 1.80
N ILE A 70 -31.23 -3.84 2.29
CA ILE A 70 -32.14 -4.54 3.23
C ILE A 70 -32.27 -3.74 4.53
N THR A 71 -31.16 -3.24 5.08
CA THR A 71 -31.15 -2.39 6.28
C THR A 71 -31.90 -1.08 6.05
N LEU A 72 -31.80 -0.48 4.86
CA LEU A 72 -32.57 0.72 4.50
C LEU A 72 -34.08 0.45 4.46
N LEU A 73 -34.50 -0.68 3.88
CA LEU A 73 -35.91 -1.10 3.87
C LEU A 73 -36.43 -1.36 5.28
N LEU A 74 -35.63 -2.01 6.13
CA LEU A 74 -35.95 -2.21 7.55
C LEU A 74 -36.06 -0.89 8.31
N ALA A 75 -35.15 0.06 8.06
CA ALA A 75 -35.21 1.39 8.65
C ALA A 75 -36.49 2.14 8.26
N PHE A 76 -36.90 2.04 6.99
CA PHE A 76 -38.15 2.61 6.50
C PHE A 76 -39.37 1.97 7.18
N ALA A 77 -39.40 0.63 7.27
CA ALA A 77 -40.48 -0.08 7.96
C ALA A 77 -40.58 0.30 9.44
N ALA A 78 -39.45 0.43 10.13
CA ALA A 78 -39.37 0.87 11.53
C ALA A 78 -39.79 2.33 11.70
N PHE A 79 -39.53 3.19 10.70
CA PHE A 79 -40.00 4.58 10.71
C PHE A 79 -41.53 4.68 10.54
N VAL A 80 -42.10 3.86 9.65
CA VAL A 80 -43.56 3.83 9.40
C VAL A 80 -44.31 3.18 10.55
N LYS A 81 -43.74 2.14 11.18
CA LYS A 81 -44.38 1.39 12.26
C LYS A 81 -43.37 1.08 13.39
N PRO A 82 -43.16 2.02 14.33
CA PRO A 82 -42.09 1.91 15.33
C PRO A 82 -42.24 0.72 16.30
N GLU A 83 -43.45 0.18 16.44
CA GLU A 83 -43.74 -1.07 17.18
C GLU A 83 -42.93 -2.29 16.70
N THR A 84 -42.46 -2.27 15.44
CA THR A 84 -41.74 -3.40 14.82
C THR A 84 -40.27 -3.51 15.23
N SER A 85 -39.70 -2.47 15.85
CA SER A 85 -38.31 -2.49 16.34
C SER A 85 -38.13 -1.70 17.64
N PRO A 86 -38.61 -2.22 18.78
CA PRO A 86 -38.37 -1.59 20.08
C PRO A 86 -36.90 -1.66 20.51
N ALA A 87 -36.09 -2.52 19.88
CA ALA A 87 -34.70 -2.79 20.28
C ALA A 87 -33.67 -1.84 19.65
N MET A 88 -33.95 -1.19 18.51
CA MET A 88 -32.98 -0.34 17.82
C MET A 88 -33.63 0.90 17.20
N PRO A 89 -33.12 2.12 17.45
CA PRO A 89 -33.64 3.33 16.83
C PRO A 89 -33.49 3.32 15.30
N SER A 90 -34.50 3.81 14.59
CA SER A 90 -34.50 3.88 13.11
C SER A 90 -33.33 4.70 12.55
N TRP A 91 -32.91 5.76 13.23
CA TRP A 91 -31.73 6.55 12.85
C TRP A 91 -30.43 5.74 12.89
N ALA A 92 -30.30 4.78 13.81
CA ALA A 92 -29.14 3.91 13.90
C ALA A 92 -29.08 2.93 12.71
N MET A 93 -30.24 2.42 12.27
CA MET A 93 -30.35 1.61 11.06
C MET A 93 -29.98 2.40 9.80
N LEU A 94 -30.40 3.66 9.70
CA LEU A 94 -30.02 4.55 8.59
C LEU A 94 -28.50 4.80 8.56
N LEU A 95 -27.89 5.10 9.70
CA LEU A 95 -26.43 5.27 9.78
C LEU A 95 -25.68 3.99 9.40
N MET A 96 -26.21 2.82 9.77
CA MET A 96 -25.61 1.54 9.39
C MET A 96 -25.70 1.29 7.88
N ALA A 97 -26.84 1.58 7.25
CA ALA A 97 -27.00 1.48 5.80
C ALA A 97 -26.07 2.45 5.04
N ILE A 98 -25.94 3.69 5.51
CA ILE A 98 -24.99 4.68 4.96
C ILE A 98 -23.56 4.18 5.15
N GLY A 99 -23.22 3.67 6.33
CA GLY A 99 -21.92 3.11 6.64
C GLY A 99 -21.52 1.99 5.69
N PHE A 100 -22.45 1.08 5.38
CA PHE A 100 -22.22 0.02 4.40
C PHE A 100 -21.92 0.56 3.00
N GLY A 101 -22.71 1.54 2.52
CA GLY A 101 -22.49 2.15 1.21
C GLY A 101 -21.16 2.92 1.12
N VAL A 102 -20.87 3.78 2.09
CA VAL A 102 -19.61 4.55 2.16
C VAL A 102 -18.41 3.62 2.24
N PHE A 103 -18.49 2.57 3.07
CA PHE A 103 -17.41 1.59 3.19
C PHE A 103 -17.13 0.89 1.85
N SER A 104 -18.17 0.47 1.11
CA SER A 104 -18.01 -0.14 -0.21
C SER A 104 -17.33 0.80 -1.22
N ILE A 105 -17.71 2.09 -1.24
CA ILE A 105 -17.14 3.08 -2.16
C ILE A 105 -15.67 3.36 -1.81
N VAL A 106 -15.38 3.63 -0.54
CA VAL A 106 -14.01 3.90 -0.07
C VAL A 106 -13.13 2.68 -0.30
N TYR A 107 -13.64 1.48 -0.03
CA TYR A 107 -12.94 0.24 -0.31
C TYR A 107 -12.63 0.08 -1.80
N ALA A 108 -13.58 0.34 -2.70
CA ALA A 108 -13.35 0.24 -4.15
C ALA A 108 -12.26 1.23 -4.60
N ALA A 109 -12.34 2.49 -4.16
CA ALA A 109 -11.34 3.51 -4.46
C ALA A 109 -9.95 3.17 -3.90
N PHE A 110 -9.89 2.58 -2.70
CA PHE A 110 -8.66 2.14 -2.07
C PHE A 110 -8.01 0.95 -2.81
N VAL A 111 -8.82 -0.02 -3.25
CA VAL A 111 -8.35 -1.14 -4.08
C VAL A 111 -7.83 -0.65 -5.42
N ASP A 112 -8.54 0.29 -6.06
CA ASP A 112 -8.10 0.89 -7.32
C ASP A 112 -6.81 1.71 -7.14
N TRP A 113 -6.62 2.37 -6.00
CA TRP A 113 -5.40 3.11 -5.69
C TRP A 113 -4.17 2.20 -5.50
N ILE A 114 -4.34 1.04 -4.86
CA ILE A 114 -3.25 0.07 -4.60
C ILE A 114 -2.95 -0.82 -5.81
N ARG A 115 -3.82 -0.77 -6.82
CA ARG A 115 -3.73 -1.59 -8.02
C ARG A 115 -2.37 -1.43 -8.73
N PRO A 116 -1.63 -2.52 -9.00
CA PRO A 116 -0.40 -2.45 -9.78
C PRO A 116 -0.69 -1.92 -11.21
N PRO A 117 0.11 -0.98 -11.73
CA PRO A 117 -0.06 -0.48 -13.09
C PRO A 117 0.08 -1.63 -14.10
N GLY A 118 -0.97 -1.91 -14.87
CA GLY A 118 -1.03 -2.99 -15.86
C GLY A 118 -1.93 -4.18 -15.51
N ALA A 119 -2.55 -4.20 -14.33
CA ALA A 119 -3.54 -5.24 -13.99
C ALA A 119 -4.85 -5.01 -14.78
N VAL A 120 -5.01 -5.72 -15.90
CA VAL A 120 -6.20 -5.70 -16.77
C VAL A 120 -7.46 -5.86 -15.91
N ASN A 121 -8.39 -4.93 -16.06
CA ASN A 121 -9.72 -5.04 -15.47
C ASN A 121 -10.48 -6.15 -16.21
N PRO A 122 -10.99 -7.18 -15.52
CA PRO A 122 -11.92 -8.11 -16.16
C PRO A 122 -13.21 -7.39 -16.64
N ALA A 123 -13.50 -6.20 -16.10
CA ALA A 123 -14.56 -5.33 -16.60
C ALA A 123 -14.28 -4.76 -18.01
N ASP A 124 -13.01 -4.54 -18.37
CA ASP A 124 -12.64 -4.06 -19.71
C ASP A 124 -12.83 -5.16 -20.77
N GLN A 125 -12.82 -6.42 -20.34
CA GLN A 125 -13.06 -7.57 -21.21
C GLN A 125 -14.53 -7.69 -21.64
N PHE A 126 -15.46 -7.20 -20.82
CA PHE A 126 -16.90 -7.17 -21.16
C PHE A 126 -17.30 -5.91 -21.96
N GLY A 127 -16.43 -4.89 -22.03
CA GLY A 127 -16.65 -3.67 -22.82
C GLY A 127 -16.21 -3.78 -24.29
N ARG A 128 -15.40 -4.79 -24.64
CA ARG A 128 -15.04 -5.09 -26.03
C ARG A 128 -16.18 -5.91 -26.64
N ARG A 129 -17.28 -5.22 -26.94
CA ARG A 129 -18.36 -5.71 -27.79
C ARG A 129 -17.90 -5.53 -29.24
N ASP A 130 -17.85 -6.63 -29.95
CA ASP A 130 -17.76 -6.66 -31.41
C ASP A 130 -18.96 -5.94 -32.04
#